data_AF-A0A3N7HAK3-F1
#
_entry.id   AF-A0A3N7HAK3-F1
#
_cell.length_a   1.000
_cell.length_b   1.000
_cell.length_c   1.000
_cell.angle_alpha   90.00
_cell.angle_beta   90.00
_cell.angle_gamma   90.00
#
_symmetry.space_group_name_H-M   'P 1'
#
loop_
_entity.id
_entity.type
_entity.pdbx_description
1 polymer ?
#
loop_
_entity_poly.entity_id
_entity_poly.type
_entity_poly.pdbx_seq_one_letter_code
_entity_poly.pdbx_strand_id
1 'polypeptide(L)'
;SEHQDNVREQLFRSKKTIRDTTKIGRLLILIFTDIIDLFEQSMATHYDYEAVREQFGQTGVLQHFNLTIRRLGNELEHLSYQINANRRPKALYNFKNDLDRIRAAIEKVEKDYQINTLPLKKILINIRNLIQRINNIYGYFDRESKNSFRKEETDLSRFIEHKDIDFKQLRENLTLKSTLFRHAARMAIVMGIGYLLSLAINVGNHSYWILLTIMVILKPGFSLTKQRNFQRLIGTIIGGIGGALILMLVTDETSLFILLLLFMVATYSLIRINYVVSVMFMTPYILIMFSFLDMNTLTILRERIVDTLIGSGLAFLSSYIILPNWESDQVQTTMRKLLIANYRYIAQALKIIAGQPLSITDYKLARKEVYISTANMASAFQRMITEPKSKQKDAKEINKFVVFNHILSSYSVTLLNNVNDADNASLTGEHVRIVRKTLFLLAQTIRLFEPEEGEAEFVEIEVDTPPDLDHNNIDSEESRLITEQLNFLNRIVIDLNKTCSGLVKHRAVA
;
A
#
# COMPACT_ATOMS: atom_id res chain seq x y z
N SER A 1 1.23 0.42 2.54
CA SER A 1 0.44 0.80 1.34
C SER A 1 1.38 0.91 0.14
N GLU A 2 0.98 0.46 -1.05
CA GLU A 2 1.77 0.59 -2.30
C GLU A 2 2.23 2.05 -2.54
N HIS A 3 1.41 3.04 -2.15
CA HIS A 3 1.80 4.45 -2.20
C HIS A 3 2.93 4.80 -1.24
N GLN A 4 2.94 4.24 -0.02
CA GLN A 4 4.03 4.46 0.94
C GLN A 4 5.33 3.83 0.44
N ASP A 5 5.26 2.66 -0.19
CA ASP A 5 6.45 2.01 -0.78
C ASP A 5 6.98 2.78 -1.99
N ASN A 6 6.10 3.27 -2.86
CA ASN A 6 6.48 4.14 -3.97
C ASN A 6 7.13 5.45 -3.49
N VAL A 7 6.55 6.10 -2.46
CA VAL A 7 7.13 7.31 -1.86
C VAL A 7 8.48 6.98 -1.21
N ARG A 8 8.58 5.86 -0.48
CA ARG A 8 9.85 5.37 0.08
C ARG A 8 10.88 5.19 -1.03
N GLU A 9 10.57 4.42 -2.06
CA GLU A 9 11.49 4.18 -3.17
C GLU A 9 11.93 5.50 -3.81
N GLN A 10 11.02 6.43 -4.09
CA GLN A 10 11.38 7.73 -4.66
C GLN A 10 12.29 8.58 -3.74
N LEU A 11 11.98 8.64 -2.44
CA LEU A 11 12.76 9.40 -1.47
C LEU A 11 14.16 8.82 -1.23
N PHE A 12 14.28 7.49 -1.25
CA PHE A 12 15.53 6.80 -0.91
C PHE A 12 16.38 6.41 -2.14
N ARG A 13 15.77 6.14 -3.30
CA ARG A 13 16.49 5.84 -4.56
C ARG A 13 17.11 7.09 -5.17
N SER A 14 16.43 8.24 -5.09
CA SER A 14 16.99 9.53 -5.54
C SER A 14 18.28 9.90 -4.79
N LYS A 15 18.43 9.51 -3.52
CA LYS A 15 19.67 9.68 -2.73
C LYS A 15 20.85 8.83 -3.22
N LYS A 16 20.62 7.66 -3.83
CA LYS A 16 21.72 6.83 -4.41
C LYS A 16 22.26 7.48 -5.69
N THR A 17 21.42 8.22 -6.42
CA THR A 17 21.78 8.92 -7.67
C THR A 17 22.30 10.34 -7.43
N ILE A 18 21.81 11.03 -6.39
CA ILE A 18 22.18 12.39 -6.03
C ILE A 18 22.99 12.32 -4.75
N ARG A 19 24.32 12.44 -4.88
CA ARG A 19 25.31 12.43 -3.80
C ARG A 19 25.15 13.59 -2.78
N ASP A 20 24.08 14.36 -2.88
CA ASP A 20 23.74 15.52 -2.05
C ASP A 20 22.37 15.33 -1.38
N THR A 21 22.37 15.23 -0.05
CA THR A 21 21.14 15.30 0.74
C THR A 21 20.70 16.77 0.84
N THR A 22 19.91 17.24 -0.12
CA THR A 22 19.26 18.56 0.00
C THR A 22 18.46 18.64 1.30
N LYS A 23 18.39 19.82 1.92
CA LYS A 23 17.61 20.04 3.17
C LYS A 23 16.15 19.55 3.02
N ILE A 24 15.58 19.76 1.83
CA ILE A 24 14.22 19.33 1.46
C ILE A 24 14.11 17.80 1.45
N GLY A 25 15.06 17.08 0.86
CA GLY A 25 15.04 15.61 0.84
C GLY A 25 15.10 14.99 2.24
N ARG A 26 15.85 15.60 3.18
CA ARG A 26 15.89 15.15 4.58
C ARG A 26 14.59 15.42 5.31
N LEU A 27 14.04 16.63 5.13
CA LEU A 27 12.73 17.01 5.66
C LEU A 27 11.63 16.03 5.24
N LEU A 28 11.58 15.68 3.95
CA LEU A 28 10.59 14.73 3.43
C LEU A 28 10.73 13.33 4.04
N ILE A 29 11.93 12.89 4.41
CA ILE A 29 12.13 11.58 5.07
C ILE A 29 11.60 11.59 6.51
N LEU A 30 11.81 12.68 7.26
CA LEU A 30 11.26 12.81 8.62
C LEU A 30 9.74 12.82 8.59
N ILE A 31 9.18 13.63 7.69
CA ILE A 31 7.73 13.69 7.45
C ILE A 31 7.20 12.30 7.05
N PHE A 32 7.89 11.61 6.15
CA PHE A 32 7.51 10.26 5.73
C PHE A 32 7.51 9.25 6.89
N THR A 33 8.51 9.33 7.78
CA THR A 33 8.59 8.48 8.98
C THR A 33 7.40 8.73 9.91
N ASP A 34 7.08 10.00 10.23
CA ASP A 34 5.93 10.31 11.07
C ASP A 34 4.59 9.99 10.39
N ILE A 35 4.48 10.14 9.06
CA ILE A 35 3.27 9.75 8.32
C ILE A 35 3.05 8.24 8.38
N ILE A 36 4.13 7.44 8.29
CA ILE A 36 4.02 6.00 8.51
C ILE A 36 3.49 5.75 9.91
N ASP A 37 4.15 6.27 10.95
CA ASP A 37 3.74 6.03 12.33
C ASP A 37 2.30 6.51 12.63
N LEU A 38 1.87 7.64 12.04
CA LEU A 38 0.49 8.13 12.12
C LEU A 38 -0.50 7.17 11.48
N PHE A 39 -0.18 6.67 10.28
CA PHE A 39 -1.00 5.66 9.61
C PHE A 39 -1.12 4.40 10.47
N GLU A 40 -0.02 3.94 11.06
CA GLU A 40 -0.03 2.78 11.95
C GLU A 40 -0.91 2.99 13.19
N GLN A 41 -0.76 4.13 13.89
CA GLN A 41 -1.57 4.46 15.06
C GLN A 41 -3.05 4.65 14.73
N SER A 42 -3.35 5.15 13.54
CA SER A 42 -4.74 5.24 13.05
C SER A 42 -5.35 3.87 12.77
N MET A 43 -4.52 2.91 12.38
CA MET A 43 -4.93 1.55 12.07
C MET A 43 -5.02 0.65 13.31
N ALA A 44 -4.36 1.00 14.40
CA ALA A 44 -4.39 0.21 15.63
C ALA A 44 -5.79 0.25 16.26
N THR A 45 -6.44 -0.91 16.37
CA THR A 45 -7.73 -1.04 17.05
C THR A 45 -7.46 -1.02 18.56
N HIS A 46 -7.84 0.06 19.24
CA HIS A 46 -7.49 0.23 20.67
C HIS A 46 -8.44 -0.52 21.60
N TYR A 47 -9.73 -0.60 21.25
CA TYR A 47 -10.80 -1.31 21.97
C TYR A 47 -11.89 -1.77 20.99
N ASP A 48 -12.72 -2.72 21.42
CA ASP A 48 -13.94 -3.09 20.70
C ASP A 48 -14.88 -1.87 20.60
N TYR A 49 -15.02 -1.33 19.39
CA TYR A 49 -15.84 -0.16 19.14
C TYR A 49 -17.33 -0.41 19.38
N GLU A 50 -17.79 -1.66 19.25
CA GLU A 50 -19.16 -2.04 19.56
C GLU A 50 -19.40 -1.95 21.07
N ALA A 51 -18.52 -2.58 21.86
CA ALA A 51 -18.56 -2.49 23.31
C ALA A 51 -18.46 -1.04 23.83
N VAL A 52 -17.54 -0.24 23.27
CA VAL A 52 -17.40 1.19 23.61
C VAL A 52 -18.68 1.96 23.26
N ARG A 53 -19.32 1.66 22.13
CA ARG A 53 -20.56 2.32 21.72
C ARG A 53 -21.73 1.94 22.61
N GLU A 54 -21.88 0.67 22.96
CA GLU A 54 -22.94 0.20 23.85
C GLU A 54 -22.79 0.80 25.25
N GLN A 55 -21.57 0.80 25.79
CA GLN A 55 -21.30 1.26 27.16
C GLN A 55 -21.36 2.78 27.31
N PHE A 56 -20.85 3.55 26.33
CA PHE A 56 -20.70 5.01 26.46
C PHE A 56 -21.61 5.82 25.54
N GLY A 57 -22.37 5.20 24.64
CA GLY A 57 -23.15 5.87 23.61
C GLY A 57 -24.14 6.91 24.16
N GLN A 58 -24.78 6.62 25.29
CA GLN A 58 -25.79 7.49 25.92
C GLN A 58 -25.19 8.66 26.71
N THR A 59 -23.88 8.62 27.00
CA THR A 59 -23.22 9.62 27.85
C THR A 59 -22.87 10.92 27.11
N GLY A 60 -22.92 10.90 25.77
CA GLY A 60 -22.49 12.01 24.92
C GLY A 60 -20.97 12.17 24.77
N VAL A 61 -20.15 11.47 25.56
CA VAL A 61 -18.68 11.61 25.56
C VAL A 61 -18.05 11.34 24.19
N LEU A 62 -18.62 10.40 23.43
CA LEU A 62 -18.13 9.99 22.12
C LEU A 62 -18.20 11.11 21.06
N GLN A 63 -19.06 12.13 21.27
CA GLN A 63 -19.16 13.28 20.36
C GLN A 63 -17.88 14.13 20.38
N HIS A 64 -17.25 14.29 21.54
CA HIS A 64 -15.99 15.03 21.68
C HIS A 64 -14.82 14.31 20.98
N PHE A 65 -14.78 12.98 21.10
CA PHE A 65 -13.84 12.15 20.35
C PHE A 65 -14.05 12.29 18.84
N ASN A 66 -15.30 12.14 18.36
CA ASN A 66 -15.64 12.27 16.94
C ASN A 66 -15.19 13.61 16.36
N LEU A 67 -15.51 14.72 17.04
CA LEU A 67 -15.14 16.06 16.60
C LEU A 67 -13.61 16.21 16.49
N THR A 68 -12.87 15.73 17.48
CA THR A 68 -11.40 15.82 17.51
C THR A 68 -10.78 14.98 16.41
N ILE A 69 -11.27 13.76 16.18
CA ILE A 69 -10.81 12.88 15.09
C ILE A 69 -11.07 13.51 13.72
N ARG A 70 -12.25 14.12 13.51
CA ARG A 70 -12.54 14.86 12.27
C ARG A 70 -11.59 16.03 12.06
N ARG A 71 -11.29 16.79 13.12
CA ARG A 71 -10.31 17.89 13.06
C ARG A 71 -8.90 17.39 12.75
N LEU A 72 -8.48 16.25 13.31
CA LEU A 72 -7.21 15.62 12.97
C LEU A 72 -7.14 15.23 11.49
N GLY A 73 -8.21 14.66 10.94
CA GLY A 73 -8.31 14.37 9.51
C GLY A 73 -8.14 15.61 8.64
N ASN A 74 -8.87 16.68 8.96
CA ASN A 74 -8.77 17.97 8.27
C ASN A 74 -7.37 18.60 8.39
N GLU A 75 -6.72 18.47 9.55
CA GLU A 75 -5.36 18.96 9.78
C GLU A 75 -4.34 18.24 8.89
N LEU A 76 -4.46 16.91 8.75
CA LEU A 76 -3.61 16.11 7.87
C LEU A 76 -3.83 16.45 6.38
N GLU A 77 -5.07 16.69 5.98
CA GLU A 77 -5.39 17.13 4.61
C GLU A 77 -4.81 18.52 4.33
N HIS A 78 -4.87 19.44 5.30
CA HIS A 78 -4.26 20.76 5.18
C HIS A 78 -2.74 20.69 5.08
N LEU A 79 -2.10 19.89 5.93
CA LEU A 79 -0.67 19.61 5.87
C LEU A 79 -0.29 19.10 4.47
N SER A 80 -1.03 18.14 3.93
CA SER A 80 -0.82 17.61 2.58
C SER A 80 -0.87 18.72 1.52
N TYR A 81 -1.90 19.58 1.55
CA TYR A 81 -2.01 20.71 0.61
C TYR A 81 -0.82 21.67 0.69
N GLN A 82 -0.41 22.05 1.91
CA GLN A 82 0.68 23.00 2.11
C GLN A 82 2.04 22.43 1.69
N ILE A 83 2.31 21.17 2.01
CA ILE A 83 3.53 20.46 1.62
C ILE A 83 3.59 20.35 0.09
N ASN A 84 2.50 19.95 -0.56
CA ASN A 84 2.43 19.82 -2.03
C ASN A 84 2.55 21.18 -2.74
N ALA A 85 2.05 22.26 -2.12
CA ALA A 85 2.21 23.63 -2.62
C ALA A 85 3.60 24.22 -2.32
N ASN A 86 4.51 23.46 -1.71
CA ASN A 86 5.83 23.90 -1.25
C ASN A 86 5.77 25.14 -0.34
N ARG A 87 4.74 25.20 0.52
CA ARG A 87 4.52 26.27 1.50
C ARG A 87 4.84 25.77 2.90
N ARG A 88 5.33 26.66 3.77
CA ARG A 88 5.50 26.35 5.20
C ARG A 88 4.11 26.11 5.82
N PRO A 89 3.88 24.93 6.42
CA PRO A 89 2.58 24.62 6.93
C PRO A 89 2.28 25.36 8.23
N LYS A 90 1.00 25.63 8.48
CA LYS A 90 0.51 26.31 9.70
C LYS A 90 -0.69 25.55 10.25
N ALA A 91 -0.72 25.37 11.56
CA ALA A 91 -1.79 24.63 12.23
C ALA A 91 -3.16 25.29 12.04
N LEU A 92 -4.19 24.50 11.71
CA LEU A 92 -5.58 24.98 11.62
C LEU A 92 -6.27 25.00 12.98
N TYR A 93 -6.05 23.95 13.77
CA TYR A 93 -6.74 23.75 15.04
C TYR A 93 -5.78 23.84 16.24
N ASN A 94 -6.34 24.26 17.38
CA ASN A 94 -5.66 24.16 18.66
C ASN A 94 -6.17 22.93 19.42
N PHE A 95 -5.47 21.81 19.23
CA PHE A 95 -5.85 20.52 19.83
C PHE A 95 -5.73 20.47 21.35
N LYS A 96 -5.05 21.43 22.00
CA LYS A 96 -5.00 21.49 23.47
C LYS A 96 -6.41 21.62 24.06
N ASN A 97 -7.21 22.54 23.50
CA ASN A 97 -8.59 22.75 23.94
C ASN A 97 -9.48 21.52 23.67
N ASP A 98 -9.22 20.81 22.57
CA ASP A 98 -9.97 19.59 22.23
C ASP A 98 -9.64 18.44 23.21
N LEU A 99 -8.37 18.26 23.57
CA LEU A 99 -7.95 17.29 24.59
C LEU A 99 -8.53 17.61 25.97
N ASP A 100 -8.54 18.88 26.37
CA ASP A 100 -9.11 19.31 27.65
C ASP A 100 -10.62 19.06 27.72
N ARG A 101 -11.34 19.29 26.60
CA ARG A 101 -12.77 18.96 26.50
C ARG A 101 -13.03 17.47 26.63
N ILE A 102 -12.25 16.62 25.96
CA ILE A 102 -12.39 15.17 26.08
C ILE A 102 -12.13 14.74 27.53
N ARG A 103 -11.06 15.25 28.16
CA ARG A 103 -10.73 14.93 29.55
C ARG A 103 -11.86 15.28 30.51
N ALA A 104 -12.39 16.50 30.42
CA ALA A 104 -13.51 16.93 31.25
C ALA A 104 -14.77 16.08 31.02
N ALA A 105 -15.04 15.68 29.77
CA ALA A 105 -16.15 14.80 29.45
C ALA A 105 -15.98 13.39 30.03
N ILE A 106 -14.76 12.83 30.01
CA ILE A 106 -14.46 11.54 30.65
C ILE A 106 -14.68 11.62 32.17
N GLU A 107 -14.17 12.66 32.82
CA GLU A 107 -14.34 12.87 34.26
C GLU A 107 -15.83 13.01 34.64
N LYS A 108 -16.62 13.68 33.79
CA LYS A 108 -18.07 13.77 33.96
C LYS A 108 -18.74 12.41 33.85
N VAL A 109 -18.36 11.55 32.90
CA VAL A 109 -18.90 10.19 32.78
C VAL A 109 -18.59 9.36 34.01
N GLU A 110 -17.35 9.43 34.50
CA GLU A 110 -16.91 8.70 35.69
C GLU A 110 -17.72 9.11 36.92
N LYS A 111 -18.04 10.41 37.05
CA LYS A 111 -18.83 10.95 38.15
C LYS A 111 -20.33 10.64 38.05
N ASP A 112 -20.92 10.89 36.88
CA ASP A 112 -22.38 10.85 36.70
C ASP A 112 -22.91 9.43 36.53
N TYR A 113 -22.12 8.54 35.91
CA TYR A 113 -22.55 7.18 35.58
C TYR A 113 -21.81 6.09 36.38
N GLN A 114 -20.73 6.42 37.09
CA GLN A 114 -19.90 5.47 37.86
C GLN A 114 -19.40 4.27 37.03
N ILE A 115 -19.21 4.48 35.72
CA ILE A 115 -18.71 3.45 34.79
C ILE A 115 -17.19 3.54 34.72
N ASN A 116 -16.49 2.40 34.61
CA ASN A 116 -15.06 2.35 34.35
C ASN A 116 -14.71 3.06 33.03
N THR A 117 -14.00 4.18 33.10
CA THR A 117 -13.62 5.01 31.94
C THR A 117 -12.24 4.69 31.36
N LEU A 118 -11.56 3.62 31.82
CA LEU A 118 -10.24 3.21 31.33
C LEU A 118 -10.18 3.08 29.79
N PRO A 119 -11.19 2.50 29.10
CA PRO A 119 -11.19 2.45 27.63
C PRO A 119 -11.13 3.85 27.00
N LEU A 120 -11.91 4.81 27.51
CA LEU A 120 -11.91 6.20 27.01
C LEU A 120 -10.57 6.89 27.29
N LYS A 121 -9.96 6.65 28.46
CA LYS A 121 -8.64 7.19 28.83
C LYS A 121 -7.55 6.67 27.87
N LYS A 122 -7.57 5.40 27.49
CA LYS A 122 -6.63 4.83 26.50
C LYS A 122 -6.86 5.41 25.09
N ILE A 123 -8.11 5.57 24.66
CA ILE A 123 -8.41 6.22 23.37
C ILE A 123 -7.91 7.69 23.38
N LEU A 124 -8.05 8.40 24.49
CA LEU A 124 -7.53 9.77 24.65
C LEU A 124 -5.99 9.80 24.54
N ILE A 125 -5.29 8.84 25.13
CA ILE A 125 -3.83 8.72 25.00
C ILE A 125 -3.43 8.52 23.53
N ASN A 126 -4.13 7.66 22.79
CA ASN A 126 -3.88 7.51 21.36
C ASN A 126 -4.08 8.82 20.58
N ILE A 127 -5.20 9.51 20.79
CA ILE A 127 -5.46 10.81 20.14
C ILE A 127 -4.35 11.82 20.46
N ARG A 128 -3.88 11.86 21.72
CA ARG A 128 -2.74 12.70 22.11
C ARG A 128 -1.46 12.32 21.36
N ASN A 129 -1.18 11.03 21.20
CA ASN A 129 -0.01 10.56 20.45
C ASN A 129 -0.09 10.95 18.96
N LEU A 130 -1.28 10.85 18.34
CA LEU A 130 -1.51 11.32 16.98
C LEU A 130 -1.27 12.83 16.85
N ILE A 131 -1.80 13.63 17.78
CA ILE A 131 -1.57 15.09 17.83
C ILE A 131 -0.08 15.40 17.97
N GLN A 132 0.64 14.69 18.83
CA GLN A 132 2.07 14.90 19.05
C GLN A 132 2.89 14.67 17.78
N ARG A 133 2.56 13.63 17.01
CA ARG A 133 3.23 13.35 15.72
C ARG A 133 2.95 14.41 14.68
N ILE A 134 1.71 14.89 14.59
CA ILE A 134 1.36 16.03 13.74
C ILE A 134 2.18 17.28 14.13
N ASN A 135 2.33 17.54 15.43
CA ASN A 135 3.15 18.64 15.93
C ASN A 135 4.65 18.45 15.62
N ASN A 136 5.16 17.22 15.65
CA ASN A 136 6.53 16.91 15.21
C ASN A 136 6.73 17.28 13.73
N ILE A 137 5.76 16.93 12.88
CA ILE A 137 5.76 17.28 11.44
C ILE A 137 5.86 18.80 11.27
N TYR A 138 5.04 19.58 11.97
CA TYR A 138 5.14 21.05 11.96
C TYR A 138 6.53 21.52 12.43
N GLY A 139 7.06 20.92 13.49
CA GLY A 139 8.38 21.25 14.04
C GLY A 139 9.55 21.04 13.07
N TYR A 140 9.42 20.15 12.09
CA TYR A 140 10.46 19.95 11.06
C TYR A 140 10.62 21.15 10.12
N PHE A 141 9.57 21.95 9.95
CA PHE A 141 9.62 23.18 9.13
C PHE A 141 10.19 24.38 9.90
N ASP A 142 10.29 24.27 11.23
CA ASP A 142 10.73 25.35 12.12
C ASP A 142 12.21 25.23 12.53
N ARG A 143 12.79 24.03 12.48
CA ARG A 143 14.16 23.77 12.96
C ARG A 143 15.21 23.95 11.86
N GLU A 144 16.12 24.91 12.03
CA GLU A 144 17.41 24.98 11.30
C GLU A 144 18.45 23.92 11.76
N SER A 145 18.07 22.90 12.55
CA SER A 145 19.03 22.24 13.45
C SER A 145 19.93 21.20 12.77
N LYS A 146 21.18 21.59 12.50
CA LYS A 146 22.30 20.75 12.01
C LYS A 146 22.59 19.46 12.82
N ASN A 147 22.05 19.28 14.04
CA ASN A 147 22.48 18.21 14.97
C ASN A 147 21.48 17.06 15.18
N SER A 148 20.18 17.20 14.89
CA SER A 148 19.23 16.08 14.99
C SER A 148 19.39 15.04 13.87
N PHE A 149 19.92 15.47 12.73
CA PHE A 149 19.96 14.67 11.51
C PHE A 149 20.98 13.52 11.51
N ARG A 150 22.02 13.55 12.35
CA ARG A 150 23.10 12.56 12.32
C ARG A 150 22.72 11.20 12.92
N LYS A 151 21.79 11.14 13.88
CA LYS A 151 21.48 9.90 14.61
C LYS A 151 20.51 8.99 13.84
N GLU A 152 19.58 9.56 13.10
CA GLU A 152 18.61 8.81 12.27
C GLU A 152 19.21 8.31 10.94
N GLU A 153 20.21 9.00 10.39
CA GLU A 153 20.84 8.63 9.10
C GLU A 153 21.47 7.22 9.11
N THR A 154 22.00 6.80 10.27
CA THR A 154 22.66 5.50 10.45
C THR A 154 21.68 4.31 10.52
N ASP A 155 20.45 4.54 11.01
CA ASP A 155 19.40 3.51 11.03
C ASP A 155 18.68 3.43 9.67
N LEU A 156 18.54 4.58 8.99
CA LEU A 156 17.83 4.70 7.71
C LEU A 156 18.47 3.90 6.57
N SER A 157 19.79 3.68 6.58
CA SER A 157 20.48 2.90 5.53
C SER A 157 20.02 1.44 5.47
N ARG A 158 19.58 0.86 6.59
CA ARG A 158 19.02 -0.51 6.67
C ARG A 158 17.61 -0.60 6.09
N PHE A 159 16.91 0.52 5.89
CA PHE A 159 15.60 0.57 5.25
C PHE A 159 15.66 0.68 3.72
N ILE A 160 16.85 0.88 3.17
CA ILE A 160 17.11 1.03 1.73
C ILE A 160 17.64 -0.30 1.20
N GLU A 161 16.88 -0.98 0.34
CA GLU A 161 17.40 -2.13 -0.41
C GLU A 161 18.57 -1.69 -1.29
N HIS A 162 19.77 -2.18 -0.97
CA HIS A 162 20.93 -2.02 -1.83
C HIS A 162 20.85 -3.08 -2.92
N LYS A 163 20.22 -2.76 -4.06
CA LYS A 163 20.34 -3.58 -5.28
C LYS A 163 21.57 -3.12 -6.04
N ASP A 164 22.66 -3.88 -5.89
CA ASP A 164 23.77 -3.82 -6.83
C ASP A 164 23.41 -4.67 -8.05
N ILE A 165 23.96 -4.34 -9.23
CA ILE A 165 23.67 -5.09 -10.46
C ILE A 165 24.33 -6.46 -10.33
N ASP A 166 23.52 -7.45 -9.96
CA ASP A 166 23.98 -8.83 -9.82
C ASP A 166 23.65 -9.63 -11.09
N PHE A 167 24.70 -10.05 -11.79
CA PHE A 167 24.56 -10.90 -12.97
C PHE A 167 23.91 -12.25 -12.65
N LYS A 168 24.01 -12.71 -11.40
CA LYS A 168 23.32 -13.90 -10.91
C LYS A 168 21.80 -13.69 -10.94
N GLN A 169 21.31 -12.53 -10.50
CA GLN A 169 19.87 -12.21 -10.56
C GLN A 169 19.35 -12.18 -12.01
N LEU A 170 20.14 -11.67 -12.96
CA LEU A 170 19.76 -11.72 -14.38
C LEU A 170 19.58 -13.17 -14.83
N ARG A 171 20.54 -14.04 -14.52
CA ARG A 171 20.50 -15.47 -14.87
C ARG A 171 19.35 -16.21 -14.19
N GLU A 172 19.10 -15.94 -12.91
CA GLU A 172 17.98 -16.49 -12.14
C GLU A 172 16.63 -16.05 -12.71
N ASN A 173 16.57 -14.88 -13.36
CA ASN A 173 15.37 -14.41 -14.05
C ASN A 173 15.20 -14.95 -15.48
N LEU A 174 16.20 -15.61 -16.09
CA LEU A 174 16.09 -16.23 -17.43
C LEU A 174 15.36 -17.59 -17.35
N THR A 175 14.16 -17.58 -16.79
CA THR A 175 13.31 -18.76 -16.62
C THR A 175 11.87 -18.41 -16.94
N LEU A 176 11.14 -19.38 -17.51
CA LEU A 176 9.68 -19.26 -17.71
C LEU A 176 8.90 -19.20 -16.39
N LYS A 177 9.53 -19.31 -15.22
CA LYS A 177 8.90 -19.02 -13.93
C LYS A 177 8.96 -17.53 -13.57
N SER A 178 9.93 -16.78 -14.10
CA SER A 178 10.06 -15.35 -13.83
C SER A 178 8.97 -14.56 -14.55
N THR A 179 8.24 -13.76 -13.78
CA THR A 179 7.17 -12.88 -14.29
C THR A 179 7.73 -11.84 -15.27
N LEU A 180 8.96 -11.36 -15.03
CA LEU A 180 9.67 -10.41 -15.89
C LEU A 180 10.06 -11.06 -17.22
N PHE A 181 10.59 -12.28 -17.20
CA PHE A 181 10.95 -12.99 -18.44
C PHE A 181 9.73 -13.36 -19.27
N ARG A 182 8.65 -13.84 -18.65
CA ARG A 182 7.36 -14.06 -19.33
C ARG A 182 6.89 -12.80 -20.04
N HIS A 183 6.97 -11.64 -19.36
CA HIS A 183 6.58 -10.37 -19.95
C HIS A 183 7.49 -9.95 -21.10
N ALA A 184 8.81 -10.04 -20.94
CA ALA A 184 9.77 -9.69 -21.99
C ALA A 184 9.60 -10.57 -23.24
N ALA A 185 9.44 -11.89 -23.06
CA ALA A 185 9.18 -12.82 -24.15
C ALA A 185 7.84 -12.52 -24.84
N ARG A 186 6.76 -12.29 -24.07
CA ARG A 186 5.46 -11.89 -24.62
C ARG A 186 5.58 -10.60 -25.43
N MET A 187 6.25 -9.58 -24.88
CA MET A 187 6.47 -8.30 -25.54
C MET A 187 7.20 -8.48 -26.88
N ALA A 188 8.28 -9.27 -26.92
CA ALA A 188 9.01 -9.57 -28.14
C ALA A 188 8.13 -10.26 -29.19
N ILE A 189 7.38 -11.30 -28.79
CA ILE A 189 6.48 -12.04 -29.69
C ILE A 189 5.39 -11.13 -30.26
N VAL A 190 4.72 -10.35 -29.41
CA VAL A 190 3.60 -9.50 -29.82
C VAL A 190 4.05 -8.33 -30.68
N MET A 191 5.21 -7.75 -30.38
CA MET A 191 5.83 -6.75 -31.26
C MET A 191 6.21 -7.34 -32.62
N GLY A 192 6.75 -8.56 -32.66
CA GLY A 192 7.04 -9.27 -33.90
C GLY A 192 5.78 -9.52 -34.74
N ILE A 193 4.71 -10.02 -34.11
CA ILE A 193 3.41 -10.21 -34.75
C ILE A 193 2.84 -8.88 -35.25
N GLY A 194 2.86 -7.84 -34.41
CA GLY A 194 2.39 -6.50 -34.78
C GLY A 194 3.17 -5.90 -35.94
N TYR A 195 4.48 -6.13 -36.01
CA TYR A 195 5.33 -5.70 -37.10
C TYR A 195 4.99 -6.42 -38.41
N LEU A 196 4.87 -7.76 -38.38
CA LEU A 196 4.47 -8.53 -39.56
C LEU A 196 3.06 -8.12 -40.04
N LEU A 197 2.14 -7.87 -39.11
CA LEU A 197 0.80 -7.37 -39.44
C LEU A 197 0.85 -5.99 -40.10
N SER A 198 1.74 -5.11 -39.63
CA SER A 198 1.94 -3.78 -40.20
C SER A 198 2.50 -3.79 -41.62
N LEU A 199 3.21 -4.86 -42.00
CA LEU A 199 3.69 -5.08 -43.37
C LEU A 199 2.62 -5.72 -44.27
N ALA A 200 1.81 -6.62 -43.69
CA ALA A 200 0.80 -7.37 -44.44
C ALA A 200 -0.46 -6.54 -44.72
N ILE A 201 -0.85 -5.66 -43.80
CA ILE A 201 -2.01 -4.79 -43.95
C ILE A 201 -1.51 -3.41 -44.34
N ASN A 202 -1.92 -2.91 -45.51
CA ASN A 202 -1.66 -1.52 -45.91
C ASN A 202 -2.62 -0.59 -45.15
N VAL A 203 -2.41 -0.45 -43.82
CA VAL A 203 -3.29 0.32 -42.92
C VAL A 203 -3.13 1.83 -43.10
N GLY A 204 -2.02 2.28 -43.73
CA GLY A 204 -1.68 3.68 -43.91
C GLY A 204 -0.18 3.93 -43.86
N ASN A 205 0.23 5.20 -43.85
CA ASN A 205 1.65 5.59 -43.78
C ASN A 205 2.22 5.55 -42.34
N HIS A 206 1.38 5.35 -41.32
CA HIS A 206 1.75 5.48 -39.90
C HIS A 206 1.67 4.18 -39.10
N SER A 207 1.81 3.01 -39.75
CA SER A 207 1.64 1.69 -39.13
C SER A 207 2.55 1.40 -37.93
N TYR A 208 3.60 2.20 -37.69
CA TYR A 208 4.42 2.14 -36.47
C TYR A 208 3.63 2.45 -35.18
N TRP A 209 2.45 3.07 -35.28
CA TRP A 209 1.57 3.30 -34.13
C TRP A 209 0.99 2.02 -33.53
N ILE A 210 0.87 0.95 -34.31
CA ILE A 210 0.50 -0.37 -33.80
C ILE A 210 1.53 -0.81 -32.76
N LEU A 211 2.82 -0.73 -33.11
CA LEU A 211 3.94 -1.11 -32.24
C LEU A 211 4.02 -0.22 -30.99
N LEU A 212 3.90 1.10 -31.16
CA LEU A 212 3.88 2.03 -30.04
C LEU A 212 2.71 1.74 -29.10
N THR A 213 1.54 1.42 -29.64
CA THR A 213 0.35 1.07 -28.86
C THR A 213 0.57 -0.22 -28.08
N ILE A 214 1.12 -1.26 -28.70
CA ILE A 214 1.48 -2.53 -28.02
C ILE A 214 2.42 -2.25 -26.86
N MET A 215 3.50 -1.50 -27.09
CA MET A 215 4.50 -1.16 -26.07
C MET A 215 3.91 -0.41 -24.88
N VAL A 216 2.97 0.49 -25.14
CA VAL A 216 2.35 1.29 -24.09
C VAL A 216 1.31 0.50 -23.30
N ILE A 217 0.50 -0.31 -23.99
CA ILE A 217 -0.62 -1.06 -23.40
C ILE A 217 -0.15 -2.31 -22.67
N LEU A 218 0.78 -3.07 -23.25
CA LEU A 218 1.20 -4.35 -22.70
C LEU A 218 1.94 -4.12 -21.38
N LYS A 219 1.41 -4.71 -20.31
CA LYS A 219 1.99 -4.71 -18.97
C LYS A 219 2.23 -6.15 -18.49
N PRO A 220 3.06 -6.36 -17.45
CA PRO A 220 3.35 -7.72 -16.96
C PRO A 220 2.10 -8.51 -16.53
N GLY A 221 1.14 -7.85 -15.88
CA GLY A 221 -0.13 -8.44 -15.45
C GLY A 221 -1.29 -8.22 -16.44
N PHE A 222 -2.23 -9.17 -16.48
CA PHE A 222 -3.44 -9.08 -17.29
C PHE A 222 -4.28 -7.85 -16.91
N SER A 223 -4.57 -7.68 -15.62
CA SER A 223 -5.40 -6.59 -15.10
C SER A 223 -4.85 -5.21 -15.43
N LEU A 224 -3.52 -5.06 -15.34
CA LEU A 224 -2.82 -3.82 -15.72
C LEU A 224 -2.90 -3.56 -17.23
N THR A 225 -2.73 -4.60 -18.05
CA THR A 225 -2.87 -4.51 -19.51
C THR A 225 -4.30 -4.11 -19.88
N LYS A 226 -5.31 -4.76 -19.29
CA LYS A 226 -6.73 -4.45 -19.49
C LYS A 226 -7.06 -3.01 -19.10
N GLN A 227 -6.61 -2.55 -17.93
CA GLN A 227 -6.82 -1.18 -17.48
C GLN A 227 -6.18 -0.18 -18.46
N ARG A 228 -4.90 -0.39 -18.81
CA ARG A 228 -4.19 0.49 -19.73
C ARG A 228 -4.82 0.49 -21.12
N ASN A 229 -5.28 -0.67 -21.58
CA ASN A 229 -5.99 -0.84 -22.85
C ASN A 229 -7.25 0.02 -22.90
N PHE A 230 -8.10 -0.09 -21.88
CA PHE A 230 -9.32 0.70 -21.76
C PHE A 230 -9.02 2.21 -21.73
N GLN A 231 -8.04 2.63 -20.91
CA GLN A 231 -7.66 4.03 -20.82
C GLN A 231 -7.15 4.59 -22.15
N ARG A 232 -6.36 3.80 -22.90
CA ARG A 232 -5.82 4.19 -24.20
C ARG A 232 -6.91 4.31 -25.26
N LEU A 233 -7.82 3.34 -25.33
CA LEU A 233 -8.95 3.35 -26.27
C LEU A 233 -9.87 4.55 -26.04
N ILE A 234 -10.36 4.74 -24.81
CA ILE A 234 -11.26 5.84 -24.48
C ILE A 234 -10.59 7.20 -24.70
N GLY A 235 -9.36 7.37 -24.22
CA GLY A 235 -8.63 8.62 -24.40
C GLY A 235 -8.40 8.95 -25.87
N THR A 236 -8.09 7.95 -26.71
CA THR A 236 -7.83 8.16 -28.13
C THR A 236 -9.11 8.48 -28.90
N ILE A 237 -10.23 7.82 -28.58
CA ILE A 237 -11.52 8.08 -29.23
C ILE A 237 -12.02 9.48 -28.87
N ILE A 238 -12.08 9.82 -27.58
CA ILE A 238 -12.57 11.11 -27.12
C ILE A 238 -11.65 12.24 -27.61
N GLY A 239 -10.34 12.08 -27.46
CA GLY A 239 -9.36 13.05 -27.93
C GLY A 239 -9.35 13.19 -29.45
N GLY A 240 -9.57 12.10 -30.19
CA GLY A 240 -9.67 12.11 -31.65
C GLY A 240 -10.89 12.87 -32.15
N ILE A 241 -12.06 12.63 -31.55
CA ILE A 241 -13.29 13.39 -31.85
C ILE A 241 -13.09 14.87 -31.51
N GLY A 242 -12.53 15.18 -30.34
CA GLY A 242 -12.25 16.55 -29.93
C GLY A 242 -11.28 17.27 -30.87
N GLY A 243 -10.20 16.58 -31.28
CA GLY A 243 -9.22 17.12 -32.23
C GLY A 243 -9.82 17.37 -33.61
N ALA A 244 -10.65 16.46 -34.11
CA ALA A 244 -11.35 16.63 -35.37
C ALA A 244 -12.28 17.86 -35.35
N LEU A 245 -13.06 18.02 -34.29
CA LEU A 245 -13.95 19.18 -34.12
C LEU A 245 -13.17 20.49 -34.07
N ILE A 246 -12.04 20.53 -33.37
CA ILE A 246 -11.17 21.71 -33.30
C ILE A 246 -10.64 22.07 -34.68
N LEU A 247 -10.14 21.09 -35.44
CA LEU A 247 -9.61 21.31 -36.78
C LEU A 247 -10.69 21.70 -37.82
N MET A 248 -11.96 21.33 -37.59
CA MET A 248 -13.08 21.76 -38.43
C MET A 248 -13.54 23.18 -38.10
N LEU A 249 -13.48 23.59 -36.84
CA LEU A 249 -14.00 24.88 -36.37
C LEU A 249 -12.97 26.01 -36.36
N VAL A 250 -11.68 25.66 -36.20
CA VAL A 250 -10.59 26.63 -36.07
C VAL A 250 -9.68 26.53 -37.28
N THR A 251 -9.75 27.56 -38.14
CA THR A 251 -8.92 27.69 -39.34
C THR A 251 -7.71 28.61 -39.14
N ASP A 252 -7.68 29.38 -38.06
CA ASP A 252 -6.57 30.27 -37.73
C ASP A 252 -5.37 29.48 -37.18
N GLU A 253 -4.25 29.54 -37.90
CA GLU A 253 -3.01 28.84 -37.57
C GLU A 253 -2.44 29.26 -36.20
N THR A 254 -2.58 30.54 -35.85
CA THR A 254 -2.10 31.06 -34.55
C THR A 254 -2.87 30.42 -33.40
N SER A 255 -4.20 30.36 -33.51
CA SER A 255 -5.07 29.71 -32.54
C SER A 255 -4.80 28.21 -32.43
N LEU A 256 -4.58 27.52 -33.55
CA LEU A 256 -4.19 26.10 -33.57
C LEU A 256 -2.85 25.87 -32.88
N PHE A 257 -1.87 26.74 -33.11
CA PHE A 257 -0.56 26.64 -32.47
C PHE A 257 -0.65 26.83 -30.94
N ILE A 258 -1.45 27.79 -30.47
CA ILE A 258 -1.70 28.00 -29.02
C ILE A 258 -2.39 26.77 -28.42
N LEU A 259 -3.41 26.21 -29.09
CA LEU A 259 -4.10 24.99 -28.66
C LEU A 259 -3.17 23.79 -28.60
N LEU A 260 -2.28 23.63 -29.60
CA LEU A 260 -1.26 22.59 -29.63
C LEU A 260 -0.36 22.67 -28.39
N LEU A 261 0.16 23.86 -28.06
CA LEU A 261 1.01 24.06 -26.88
C LEU A 261 0.25 23.75 -25.59
N LEU A 262 -1.00 24.21 -25.47
CA LEU A 262 -1.84 23.97 -24.30
C LEU A 262 -2.09 22.47 -24.11
N PHE A 263 -2.45 21.74 -25.17
CA PHE A 263 -2.68 20.30 -25.11
C PHE A 263 -1.40 19.51 -24.88
N MET A 264 -0.26 19.96 -25.40
CA MET A 264 1.04 19.37 -25.12
C MET A 264 1.38 19.49 -23.62
N VAL A 265 1.25 20.68 -23.04
CA VAL A 265 1.49 20.92 -21.60
C VAL A 265 0.53 20.09 -20.76
N ALA A 266 -0.76 20.07 -21.11
CA ALA A 266 -1.76 19.27 -20.41
C ALA A 266 -1.44 17.77 -20.47
N THR A 267 -1.01 17.26 -21.63
CA THR A 267 -0.64 15.85 -21.81
C THR A 267 0.46 15.43 -20.85
N TYR A 268 1.59 16.15 -20.85
CA TYR A 268 2.75 15.80 -20.03
C TYR A 268 2.53 16.06 -18.54
N SER A 269 1.75 17.08 -18.18
CA SER A 269 1.39 17.36 -16.79
C SER A 269 0.51 16.26 -16.19
N LEU A 270 -0.39 15.68 -16.99
CA LEU A 270 -1.39 14.71 -16.52
C LEU A 270 -0.97 13.25 -16.71
N ILE A 271 0.13 12.97 -17.43
CA ILE A 271 0.52 11.59 -17.80
C ILE A 271 0.73 10.67 -16.59
N ARG A 272 1.18 11.23 -15.45
CA ARG A 272 1.37 10.49 -14.18
C ARG A 272 0.18 10.57 -13.23
N ILE A 273 -0.74 11.53 -13.42
CA ILE A 273 -1.88 11.78 -12.54
C ILE A 273 -3.11 11.03 -13.05
N ASN A 274 -3.50 11.28 -14.30
CA ASN A 274 -4.62 10.62 -14.94
C ASN A 274 -4.30 10.36 -16.40
N TYR A 275 -3.99 9.10 -16.68
CA TYR A 275 -3.57 8.68 -18.01
C TYR A 275 -4.67 8.84 -19.07
N VAL A 276 -5.95 8.68 -18.72
CA VAL A 276 -7.06 8.87 -19.68
C VAL A 276 -7.08 10.31 -20.18
N VAL A 277 -7.03 11.26 -19.23
CA VAL A 277 -7.06 12.69 -19.54
C VAL A 277 -5.80 13.10 -20.30
N SER A 278 -4.64 12.54 -19.95
CA SER A 278 -3.40 12.74 -20.70
C SER A 278 -3.55 12.29 -22.16
N VAL A 279 -4.09 11.10 -22.43
CA VAL A 279 -4.30 10.60 -23.81
C VAL A 279 -5.38 11.41 -24.56
N MET A 280 -6.39 11.90 -23.85
CA MET A 280 -7.44 12.76 -24.40
C MET A 280 -6.89 14.08 -24.93
N PHE A 281 -5.86 14.66 -24.29
CA PHE A 281 -5.13 15.81 -24.83
C PHE A 281 -4.01 15.41 -25.80
N MET A 282 -3.45 14.21 -25.65
CA MET A 282 -2.38 13.72 -26.50
C MET A 282 -2.80 13.62 -27.97
N THR A 283 -3.97 13.01 -28.18
CA THR A 283 -4.50 12.74 -29.51
C THR A 283 -4.75 14.02 -30.32
N PRO A 284 -5.47 15.04 -29.82
CA PRO A 284 -5.70 16.27 -30.55
C PRO A 284 -4.43 17.08 -30.79
N TYR A 285 -3.46 17.14 -29.85
CA TYR A 285 -2.21 17.85 -30.15
C TYR A 285 -1.46 17.20 -31.30
N ILE A 286 -1.45 15.86 -31.38
CA ILE A 286 -0.79 15.13 -32.47
C ILE A 286 -1.49 15.43 -33.80
N LEU A 287 -2.83 15.47 -33.82
CA LEU A 287 -3.59 15.80 -35.03
C LEU A 287 -3.32 17.22 -35.51
N ILE A 288 -3.27 18.19 -34.61
CA ILE A 288 -2.92 19.59 -34.93
C ILE A 288 -1.47 19.67 -35.41
N MET A 289 -0.55 18.92 -34.81
CA MET A 289 0.84 18.88 -35.28
C MET A 289 0.93 18.37 -36.72
N PHE A 290 0.15 17.36 -37.09
CA PHE A 290 0.10 16.86 -38.47
C PHE A 290 -0.64 17.79 -39.43
N SER A 291 -1.59 18.60 -38.97
CA SER A 291 -2.25 19.59 -39.84
C SER A 291 -1.26 20.64 -40.34
N PHE A 292 -0.27 21.02 -39.52
CA PHE A 292 0.83 21.90 -39.94
C PHE A 292 1.81 21.26 -40.95
N LEU A 293 1.74 19.94 -41.16
CA LEU A 293 2.54 19.21 -42.15
C LEU A 293 1.76 18.97 -43.45
N ASP A 294 0.65 19.69 -43.67
CA ASP A 294 -0.26 19.57 -44.81
C ASP A 294 -0.80 18.14 -45.04
N MET A 295 -0.84 17.34 -43.97
CA MET A 295 -1.35 15.98 -44.05
C MET A 295 -2.87 15.95 -43.87
N ASN A 296 -3.54 15.02 -44.56
CA ASN A 296 -4.98 14.83 -44.40
C ASN A 296 -5.31 14.31 -42.99
N THR A 297 -5.76 15.22 -42.13
CA THR A 297 -6.03 15.00 -40.70
C THR A 297 -7.14 13.98 -40.45
N LEU A 298 -8.15 13.89 -41.33
CA LEU A 298 -9.21 12.88 -41.23
C LEU A 298 -8.68 11.48 -41.53
N THR A 299 -7.79 11.35 -42.53
CA THR A 299 -7.11 10.09 -42.81
C THR A 299 -6.24 9.68 -41.63
N ILE A 300 -5.47 10.62 -41.07
CA ILE A 300 -4.61 10.36 -39.92
C ILE A 300 -5.41 9.94 -38.68
N LEU A 301 -6.54 10.61 -38.41
CA LEU A 301 -7.43 10.22 -37.31
C LEU A 301 -7.93 8.79 -37.49
N ARG A 302 -8.35 8.42 -38.70
CA ARG A 302 -8.80 7.07 -39.02
C ARG A 302 -7.68 6.05 -38.80
N GLU A 303 -6.49 6.31 -39.34
CA GLU A 303 -5.29 5.48 -39.13
C GLU A 303 -5.01 5.31 -37.62
N ARG A 304 -5.06 6.41 -36.85
CA ARG A 304 -4.83 6.40 -35.41
C ARG A 304 -5.80 5.50 -34.65
N ILE A 305 -7.10 5.57 -34.97
CA ILE A 305 -8.13 4.76 -34.33
C ILE A 305 -7.95 3.29 -34.70
N VAL A 306 -7.73 2.98 -35.98
CA VAL A 306 -7.53 1.61 -36.47
C VAL A 306 -6.28 0.99 -35.86
N ASP A 307 -5.14 1.68 -35.90
CA ASP A 307 -3.88 1.21 -35.34
C ASP A 307 -3.97 0.99 -33.83
N THR A 308 -4.69 1.88 -33.13
CA THR A 308 -4.93 1.72 -31.70
C THR A 308 -5.78 0.49 -31.44
N LEU A 309 -6.85 0.25 -32.21
CA LEU A 309 -7.70 -0.94 -32.08
C LEU A 309 -6.92 -2.23 -32.35
N ILE A 310 -6.08 -2.26 -33.38
CA ILE A 310 -5.23 -3.41 -33.71
C ILE A 310 -4.23 -3.67 -32.58
N GLY A 311 -3.48 -2.65 -32.16
CA GLY A 311 -2.49 -2.77 -31.08
C GLY A 311 -3.14 -3.17 -29.75
N SER A 312 -4.30 -2.58 -29.43
CA SER A 312 -5.14 -2.93 -28.29
C SER A 312 -5.61 -4.38 -28.33
N GLY A 313 -6.07 -4.86 -29.48
CA GLY A 313 -6.49 -6.25 -29.68
C GLY A 313 -5.33 -7.22 -29.46
N LEU A 314 -4.19 -6.98 -30.11
CA LEU A 314 -2.99 -7.81 -29.98
C LEU A 314 -2.48 -7.85 -28.52
N ALA A 315 -2.39 -6.70 -27.86
CA ALA A 315 -1.95 -6.61 -26.47
C ALA A 315 -2.92 -7.32 -25.51
N PHE A 316 -4.23 -7.17 -25.73
CA PHE A 316 -5.23 -7.81 -24.88
C PHE A 316 -5.26 -9.33 -25.07
N LEU A 317 -5.33 -9.82 -26.32
CA LEU A 317 -5.35 -11.26 -26.61
C LEU A 317 -4.07 -11.95 -26.12
N SER A 318 -2.92 -11.34 -26.37
CA SER A 318 -1.64 -11.90 -25.93
C SER A 318 -1.52 -11.98 -24.41
N SER A 319 -2.10 -11.02 -23.67
CA SER A 319 -2.11 -11.07 -22.20
C SER A 319 -2.92 -12.26 -21.65
N TYR A 320 -3.85 -12.80 -22.43
CA TYR A 320 -4.63 -13.99 -22.10
C TYR A 320 -3.97 -15.29 -22.57
N ILE A 321 -3.35 -15.29 -23.76
CA ILE A 321 -2.88 -16.51 -24.45
C ILE A 321 -1.39 -16.78 -24.24
N ILE A 322 -0.54 -15.76 -24.36
CA ILE A 322 0.92 -15.92 -24.45
C ILE A 322 1.52 -15.81 -23.04
N LEU A 323 1.95 -16.94 -22.48
CA LEU A 323 2.61 -17.01 -21.17
C LEU A 323 1.87 -16.23 -20.09
N PRO A 324 0.55 -16.43 -19.89
CA PRO A 324 -0.22 -15.61 -18.96
C PRO A 324 0.36 -15.68 -17.55
N ASN A 325 0.21 -14.59 -16.81
CA ASN A 325 0.63 -14.50 -15.43
C ASN A 325 -0.57 -14.09 -14.60
N TRP A 326 -1.31 -15.07 -14.10
CA TRP A 326 -2.53 -14.85 -13.32
C TRP A 326 -2.16 -14.50 -11.88
N GLU A 327 -2.90 -13.56 -11.30
CA GLU A 327 -2.73 -13.20 -9.89
C GLU A 327 -3.15 -14.36 -8.98
N SER A 328 -4.16 -15.15 -9.38
CA SER A 328 -4.62 -16.31 -8.60
C SER A 328 -3.57 -17.40 -8.36
N ASP A 329 -2.54 -17.44 -9.20
CA ASP A 329 -1.38 -18.35 -9.03
C ASP A 329 -0.36 -17.77 -8.04
N GLN A 330 -0.17 -16.43 -8.02
CA GLN A 330 0.80 -15.73 -7.14
C GLN A 330 0.23 -15.35 -5.77
N VAL A 331 -1.09 -15.36 -5.63
CA VAL A 331 -1.76 -14.99 -4.37
C VAL A 331 -1.27 -15.85 -3.21
N GLN A 332 -1.01 -17.14 -3.42
CA GLN A 332 -0.51 -18.03 -2.35
C GLN A 332 0.86 -17.60 -1.81
N THR A 333 1.80 -17.24 -2.69
CA THR A 333 3.08 -16.65 -2.28
C THR A 333 2.83 -15.42 -1.42
N THR A 334 1.94 -14.53 -1.86
CA THR A 334 1.66 -13.27 -1.16
C THR A 334 1.01 -13.51 0.20
N MET A 335 0.11 -14.50 0.30
CA MET A 335 -0.48 -14.97 1.55
C MET A 335 0.60 -15.52 2.50
N ARG A 336 1.50 -16.37 2.00
CA ARG A 336 2.60 -16.95 2.77
C ARG A 336 3.51 -15.87 3.33
N LYS A 337 3.94 -14.90 2.50
CA LYS A 337 4.78 -13.77 2.92
C LYS A 337 4.10 -12.92 4.01
N LEU A 338 2.80 -12.66 3.87
CA LEU A 338 2.02 -11.96 4.91
C LEU A 338 1.93 -12.74 6.22
N LEU A 339 1.68 -14.05 6.17
CA LEU A 339 1.65 -14.89 7.37
C LEU A 339 3.01 -14.90 8.09
N ILE A 340 4.12 -15.01 7.34
CA ILE A 340 5.48 -14.93 7.90
C ILE A 340 5.74 -13.58 8.54
N ALA A 341 5.34 -12.48 7.89
CA ALA A 341 5.47 -11.14 8.44
C ALA A 341 4.71 -10.99 9.77
N ASN A 342 3.46 -11.44 9.82
CA ASN A 342 2.65 -11.44 11.04
C ASN A 342 3.27 -12.31 12.15
N TYR A 343 3.77 -13.50 11.81
CA TYR A 343 4.47 -14.36 12.76
C TYR A 343 5.69 -13.65 13.37
N ARG A 344 6.56 -13.08 12.54
CA ARG A 344 7.79 -12.39 13.00
C ARG A 344 7.47 -11.17 13.86
N TYR A 345 6.35 -10.50 13.59
CA TYR A 345 5.92 -9.34 14.35
C TYR A 345 5.33 -9.74 15.72
N ILE A 346 4.43 -10.73 15.77
CA ILE A 346 3.88 -11.27 17.04
C ILE A 346 4.99 -11.89 17.89
N ALA A 347 6.01 -12.49 17.27
CA ALA A 347 7.17 -13.02 17.99
C ALA A 347 7.96 -11.92 18.74
N GLN A 348 7.88 -10.65 18.33
CA GLN A 348 8.47 -9.56 19.12
C GLN A 348 7.72 -9.39 20.45
N ALA A 349 6.40 -9.58 20.50
CA ALA A 349 5.64 -9.53 21.74
C ALA A 349 6.09 -10.63 22.70
N LEU A 350 6.35 -11.84 22.18
CA LEU A 350 6.89 -12.94 22.98
C LEU A 350 8.25 -12.59 23.60
N LYS A 351 9.13 -11.94 22.84
CA LYS A 351 10.45 -11.51 23.35
C LYS A 351 10.32 -10.49 24.49
N ILE A 352 9.41 -9.51 24.36
CA ILE A 352 9.16 -8.53 25.42
C ILE A 352 8.59 -9.20 26.67
N ILE A 353 7.59 -10.07 26.52
CA ILE A 353 7.00 -10.83 27.64
C ILE A 353 8.06 -11.71 28.31
N ALA A 354 8.99 -12.28 27.54
CA ALA A 354 10.10 -13.06 28.06
C ALA A 354 11.23 -12.21 28.69
N GLY A 355 11.06 -10.90 28.82
CA GLY A 355 12.03 -10.00 29.43
C GLY A 355 13.26 -9.68 28.56
N GLN A 356 13.23 -10.03 27.27
CA GLN A 356 14.32 -9.68 26.36
C GLN A 356 14.21 -8.21 25.92
N PRO A 357 15.33 -7.47 25.86
CA PRO A 357 15.30 -6.07 25.45
C PRO A 357 14.84 -5.93 23.99
N LEU A 358 13.88 -5.02 23.76
CA LEU A 358 13.38 -4.75 22.42
C LEU A 358 14.44 -4.01 21.58
N SER A 359 14.94 -4.69 20.55
CA SER A 359 15.69 -4.01 19.48
C SER A 359 14.74 -3.13 18.68
N ILE A 360 14.88 -1.80 18.84
CA ILE A 360 14.06 -0.80 18.14
C ILE A 360 14.10 -1.04 16.62
N THR A 361 15.25 -1.44 16.09
CA THR A 361 15.45 -1.71 14.67
C THR A 361 14.69 -2.97 14.21
N ASP A 362 14.78 -4.07 14.97
CA ASP A 362 14.12 -5.33 14.59
C ASP A 362 12.60 -5.21 14.68
N TYR A 363 12.11 -4.51 15.70
CA TYR A 363 10.71 -4.12 15.81
C TYR A 363 10.24 -3.33 14.59
N LYS A 364 10.91 -2.22 14.25
CA LYS A 364 10.53 -1.37 13.11
C LYS A 364 10.60 -2.12 11.78
N LEU A 365 11.55 -3.05 11.64
CA LEU A 365 11.67 -3.87 10.44
C LEU A 365 10.53 -4.89 10.33
N ALA A 366 10.25 -5.66 11.38
CA ALA A 366 9.13 -6.61 11.40
C ALA A 366 7.79 -5.90 11.16
N ARG A 367 7.62 -4.70 11.73
CA ARG A 367 6.46 -3.83 11.53
C ARG A 367 6.31 -3.42 10.07
N LYS A 368 7.39 -2.93 9.45
CA LYS A 368 7.42 -2.57 8.02
C LYS A 368 6.97 -3.75 7.16
N GLU A 369 7.50 -4.95 7.40
CA GLU A 369 7.16 -6.13 6.62
C GLU A 369 5.67 -6.50 6.70
N VAL A 370 5.02 -6.37 7.86
CA VAL A 370 3.58 -6.59 8.01
C VAL A 370 2.78 -5.62 7.12
N TYR A 371 3.11 -4.33 7.16
CA TYR A 371 2.37 -3.31 6.40
C TYR A 371 2.58 -3.41 4.89
N ILE A 372 3.80 -3.73 4.45
CA ILE A 372 4.11 -3.98 3.04
C ILE A 372 3.36 -5.21 2.56
N SER A 373 3.48 -6.32 3.29
CA SER A 373 2.85 -7.58 2.91
C SER A 373 1.32 -7.48 2.90
N THR A 374 0.74 -6.74 3.83
CA THR A 374 -0.71 -6.48 3.87
C THR A 374 -1.17 -5.68 2.64
N ALA A 375 -0.42 -4.63 2.28
CA ALA A 375 -0.73 -3.82 1.10
C ALA A 375 -0.57 -4.62 -0.20
N ASN A 376 0.51 -5.39 -0.31
CA ASN A 376 0.75 -6.26 -1.46
C ASN A 376 -0.35 -7.30 -1.62
N MET A 377 -0.81 -7.89 -0.51
CA MET A 377 -1.91 -8.85 -0.51
C MET A 377 -3.24 -8.21 -0.95
N ALA A 378 -3.56 -7.03 -0.43
CA ALA A 378 -4.75 -6.28 -0.84
C ALA A 378 -4.71 -5.91 -2.33
N SER A 379 -3.58 -5.40 -2.83
CA SER A 379 -3.39 -5.09 -4.24
C SER A 379 -3.46 -6.35 -5.12
N ALA A 380 -2.87 -7.48 -4.69
CA ALA A 380 -2.94 -8.75 -5.41
C ALA A 380 -4.40 -9.26 -5.51
N PHE A 381 -5.14 -9.21 -4.41
CA PHE A 381 -6.56 -9.57 -4.40
C PHE A 381 -7.39 -8.65 -5.31
N GLN A 382 -7.15 -7.33 -5.25
CA GLN A 382 -7.85 -6.36 -6.10
C GLN A 382 -7.54 -6.59 -7.59
N ARG A 383 -6.30 -6.93 -7.94
CA ARG A 383 -5.95 -7.28 -9.32
C ARG A 383 -6.62 -8.58 -9.74
N MET A 384 -6.65 -9.60 -8.88
CA MET A 384 -7.30 -10.89 -9.16
C MET A 384 -8.80 -10.73 -9.47
N ILE A 385 -9.56 -9.94 -8.70
CA ILE A 385 -11.00 -9.76 -8.95
C ILE A 385 -11.33 -9.01 -10.26
N THR A 386 -10.34 -8.39 -10.90
CA THR A 386 -10.50 -7.74 -12.21
C THR A 386 -10.16 -8.65 -13.41
N GLU A 387 -9.59 -9.84 -13.13
CA GLU A 387 -9.34 -10.91 -14.10
C GLU A 387 -10.65 -11.56 -14.56
N PRO A 388 -10.67 -12.36 -15.64
CA PRO A 388 -11.86 -13.09 -16.08
C PRO A 388 -12.40 -14.02 -14.97
N LYS A 389 -13.73 -14.18 -14.86
CA LYS A 389 -14.37 -14.96 -13.79
C LYS A 389 -13.81 -16.39 -13.65
N SER A 390 -13.44 -17.03 -14.76
CA SER A 390 -12.83 -18.37 -14.77
C SER A 390 -11.43 -18.44 -14.14
N LYS A 391 -10.78 -17.29 -13.92
CA LYS A 391 -9.43 -17.17 -13.33
C LYS A 391 -9.44 -16.62 -11.90
N GLN A 392 -10.60 -16.15 -11.40
CA GLN A 392 -10.80 -15.67 -10.03
C GLN A 392 -10.96 -16.84 -9.03
N LYS A 393 -9.97 -17.73 -8.99
CA LYS A 393 -10.01 -18.92 -8.13
C LYS A 393 -10.11 -18.52 -6.65
N ASP A 394 -10.99 -19.20 -5.92
CA ASP A 394 -11.14 -19.09 -4.46
C ASP A 394 -11.37 -17.65 -3.91
N ALA A 395 -11.91 -16.74 -4.73
CA ALA A 395 -11.99 -15.31 -4.39
C ALA A 395 -12.69 -15.01 -3.05
N LYS A 396 -13.71 -15.80 -2.68
CA LYS A 396 -14.43 -15.64 -1.40
C LYS A 396 -13.53 -15.95 -0.20
N GLU A 397 -12.76 -17.03 -0.26
CA GLU A 397 -11.87 -17.44 0.83
C GLU A 397 -10.64 -16.53 0.90
N ILE A 398 -10.12 -16.07 -0.24
CA ILE A 398 -9.05 -15.07 -0.29
C ILE A 398 -9.52 -13.74 0.31
N ASN A 399 -10.76 -13.30 0.03
CA ASN A 399 -11.32 -12.11 0.66
C ASN A 399 -11.39 -12.24 2.18
N LYS A 400 -11.88 -13.38 2.69
CA LYS A 400 -11.89 -13.65 4.14
C LYS A 400 -10.48 -13.59 4.72
N PHE A 401 -9.49 -14.17 4.04
CA PHE A 401 -8.09 -14.10 4.46
C PHE A 401 -7.59 -12.65 4.53
N VAL A 402 -7.89 -11.80 3.55
CA VAL A 402 -7.51 -10.38 3.55
C VAL A 402 -8.13 -9.66 4.75
N VAL A 403 -9.43 -9.87 5.01
CA VAL A 403 -10.14 -9.26 6.14
C VAL A 403 -9.54 -9.72 7.48
N PHE A 404 -9.39 -11.02 7.69
CA PHE A 404 -8.83 -11.55 8.93
C PHE A 404 -7.38 -11.12 9.16
N ASN A 405 -6.54 -11.07 8.12
CA ASN A 405 -5.18 -10.55 8.28
C ASN A 405 -5.14 -9.06 8.59
N HIS A 406 -6.06 -8.28 8.04
CA HIS A 406 -6.15 -6.86 8.37
C HIS A 406 -6.44 -6.66 9.86
N ILE A 407 -7.40 -7.44 10.39
CA ILE A 407 -7.70 -7.47 11.83
C ILE A 407 -6.48 -7.95 12.62
N LEU A 408 -5.86 -9.06 12.21
CA LEU A 408 -4.68 -9.62 12.88
C LEU A 408 -3.54 -8.60 12.96
N SER A 409 -3.22 -7.94 11.85
CA SER A 409 -2.14 -6.95 11.77
C SER A 409 -2.41 -5.77 12.68
N SER A 410 -3.65 -5.26 12.68
CA SER A 410 -4.09 -4.16 13.55
C SER A 410 -3.97 -4.52 15.04
N TYR A 411 -4.51 -5.68 15.44
CA TYR A 411 -4.48 -6.12 16.83
C TYR A 411 -3.09 -6.53 17.30
N SER A 412 -2.23 -7.04 16.40
CA SER A 412 -0.83 -7.36 16.75
C SER A 412 -0.06 -6.09 17.10
N VAL A 413 -0.36 -4.97 16.44
CA VAL A 413 0.24 -3.66 16.76
C VAL A 413 -0.24 -3.18 18.12
N THR A 414 -1.56 -3.24 18.37
CA THR A 414 -2.13 -2.87 19.67
C THR A 414 -1.55 -3.72 20.80
N LEU A 415 -1.46 -5.04 20.63
CA LEU A 415 -0.86 -5.95 21.59
C LEU A 415 0.56 -5.53 21.92
N LEU A 416 1.39 -5.34 20.88
CA LEU A 416 2.81 -5.05 21.09
C LEU A 416 3.02 -3.72 21.83
N ASN A 417 2.20 -2.71 21.54
CA ASN A 417 2.24 -1.45 22.28
C ASN A 417 1.85 -1.65 23.75
N ASN A 418 0.77 -2.40 24.02
CA ASN A 418 0.34 -2.65 25.40
C ASN A 418 1.35 -3.49 26.19
N VAL A 419 1.98 -4.48 25.55
CA VAL A 419 3.02 -5.31 26.16
C VAL A 419 4.29 -4.49 26.42
N ASN A 420 4.65 -3.57 25.53
CA ASN A 420 5.80 -2.69 25.69
C ASN A 420 5.60 -1.64 26.79
N ASP A 421 4.37 -1.16 26.97
CA ASP A 421 4.03 -0.12 27.95
C ASP A 421 3.61 -0.71 29.31
N ALA A 422 3.38 -2.01 29.40
CA ALA A 422 2.98 -2.69 30.63
C ALA A 422 4.12 -2.74 31.65
N ASP A 423 3.76 -2.73 32.93
CA ASP A 423 4.71 -3.08 33.98
C ASP A 423 5.10 -4.57 33.84
N ASN A 424 6.38 -4.89 34.02
CA ASN A 424 6.88 -6.26 33.94
C ASN A 424 6.16 -7.18 34.94
N ALA A 425 5.69 -6.63 36.06
CA ALA A 425 4.92 -7.37 37.07
C ALA A 425 3.51 -7.77 36.59
N SER A 426 2.98 -7.10 35.57
CA SER A 426 1.69 -7.42 34.91
C SER A 426 1.83 -8.47 33.80
N LEU A 427 3.05 -8.84 33.39
CA LEU A 427 3.32 -9.82 32.33
C LEU A 427 3.52 -11.21 32.94
N THR A 428 2.74 -12.20 32.49
CA THR A 428 2.64 -13.49 33.17
C THR A 428 2.99 -14.67 32.27
N GLY A 429 3.27 -15.83 32.88
CA GLY A 429 3.42 -17.10 32.17
C GLY A 429 2.19 -17.53 31.36
N GLU A 430 1.00 -17.05 31.71
CA GLU A 430 -0.22 -17.26 30.90
C GLU A 430 -0.09 -16.56 29.54
N HIS A 431 0.38 -15.31 29.51
CA HIS A 431 0.58 -14.57 28.26
C HIS A 431 1.56 -15.30 27.34
N VAL A 432 2.66 -15.82 27.89
CA VAL A 432 3.63 -16.66 27.15
C VAL A 432 2.94 -17.86 26.50
N ARG A 433 2.09 -18.58 27.25
CA ARG A 433 1.38 -19.77 26.74
C ARG A 433 0.45 -19.42 25.59
N ILE A 434 -0.32 -18.33 25.71
CA ILE A 434 -1.26 -17.91 24.65
C ILE A 434 -0.50 -17.44 23.40
N VAL A 435 0.58 -16.66 23.56
CA VAL A 435 1.42 -16.22 22.42
C VAL A 435 2.08 -17.40 21.73
N ARG A 436 2.68 -18.34 22.47
CA ARG A 436 3.28 -19.56 21.89
C ARG A 436 2.26 -20.40 21.13
N LYS A 437 1.05 -20.57 21.68
CA LYS A 437 -0.05 -21.26 20.98
C LYS A 437 -0.43 -20.55 19.68
N THR A 438 -0.50 -19.21 19.71
CA THR A 438 -0.82 -18.38 18.54
C THR A 438 0.27 -18.50 17.46
N LEU A 439 1.55 -18.40 17.85
CA LEU A 439 2.70 -18.55 16.95
C LEU A 439 2.79 -19.95 16.36
N PHE A 440 2.55 -20.99 17.16
CA PHE A 440 2.51 -22.37 16.70
C PHE A 440 1.45 -22.58 15.61
N LEU A 441 0.24 -22.06 15.81
CA LEU A 441 -0.84 -22.17 14.83
C LEU A 441 -0.54 -21.35 13.55
N LEU A 442 0.08 -20.17 13.68
CA LEU A 442 0.59 -19.43 12.52
C LEU A 442 1.66 -20.20 11.77
N ALA A 443 2.63 -20.81 12.46
CA ALA A 443 3.68 -21.64 11.86
C ALA A 443 3.08 -22.83 11.08
N GLN A 444 2.09 -23.51 11.66
CA GLN A 444 1.34 -24.56 10.95
C GLN A 444 0.63 -24.01 9.71
N THR A 445 0.00 -22.83 9.81
CA THR A 445 -0.69 -22.19 8.69
C THR A 445 0.28 -21.78 7.58
N ILE A 446 1.48 -21.30 7.93
CA ILE A 446 2.55 -20.95 6.99
C ILE A 446 3.01 -22.19 6.23
N ARG A 447 3.17 -23.33 6.92
CA ARG A 447 3.56 -24.62 6.34
C ARG A 447 2.54 -25.21 5.37
N LEU A 448 1.30 -24.70 5.33
CA LEU A 448 0.32 -25.07 4.30
C LEU A 448 0.68 -24.57 2.89
N PHE A 449 1.58 -23.58 2.79
CA PHE A 449 2.00 -22.98 1.54
C PHE A 449 3.49 -23.26 1.29
N GLU A 450 3.81 -23.75 0.10
CA GLU A 450 5.18 -24.02 -0.31
C GLU A 450 6.01 -22.72 -0.45
N PRO A 451 7.31 -22.73 -0.12
CA PRO A 451 8.21 -21.62 -0.40
C PRO A 451 8.42 -21.45 -1.92
N GLU A 452 8.73 -20.22 -2.36
CA GLU A 452 9.17 -20.00 -3.74
C GLU A 452 10.54 -20.65 -4.00
N GLU A 453 10.81 -21.02 -5.25
CA GLU A 453 12.13 -21.55 -5.61
C GLU A 453 13.25 -20.57 -5.24
N GLY A 454 14.20 -21.03 -4.44
CA GLY A 454 15.32 -20.23 -3.95
C GLY A 454 15.00 -19.41 -2.68
N GLU A 455 13.77 -19.42 -2.18
CA GLU A 455 13.41 -18.84 -0.89
C GLU A 455 13.78 -19.82 0.24
N ALA A 456 14.38 -19.31 1.32
CA ALA A 456 14.72 -20.13 2.47
C ALA A 456 13.46 -20.71 3.13
N GLU A 457 13.57 -21.90 3.69
CA GLU A 457 12.48 -22.47 4.49
C GLU A 457 12.14 -21.56 5.69
N PHE A 458 10.87 -21.62 6.08
CA PHE A 458 10.42 -20.87 7.25
C PHE A 458 10.97 -21.52 8.51
N VAL A 459 11.73 -20.74 9.28
CA VAL A 459 12.28 -21.14 10.57
C VAL A 459 11.49 -20.44 11.68
N GLU A 460 11.06 -21.23 12.65
CA GLU A 460 10.38 -20.72 13.85
C GLU A 460 11.37 -19.97 14.74
N ILE A 461 10.91 -18.91 15.41
CA ILE A 461 11.73 -18.13 16.33
C ILE A 461 11.65 -18.80 17.70
N GLU A 462 12.77 -19.33 18.16
CA GLU A 462 12.90 -19.81 19.53
C GLU A 462 13.14 -18.64 20.49
N VAL A 463 12.35 -18.61 21.57
CA VAL A 463 12.45 -17.60 22.63
C VAL A 463 12.48 -18.30 23.97
N ASP A 464 13.62 -18.20 24.65
CA ASP A 464 13.80 -18.65 26.02
C ASP A 464 12.98 -17.79 26.98
N THR A 465 12.27 -18.44 27.89
CA THR A 465 11.39 -17.79 28.86
C THR A 465 11.94 -17.97 30.26
N PRO A 466 12.15 -16.88 31.02
CA PRO A 466 12.59 -16.94 32.41
C PRO A 466 11.69 -17.84 33.28
N PRO A 467 12.27 -18.64 34.21
CA PRO A 467 11.51 -19.55 35.07
C PRO A 467 10.62 -18.83 36.11
N ASP A 468 10.88 -17.56 36.41
CA ASP A 468 10.16 -16.74 37.38
C ASP A 468 8.87 -16.10 36.82
N LEU A 469 8.64 -16.14 35.50
CA LEU A 469 7.40 -15.64 34.86
C LEU A 469 6.13 -16.37 35.30
N ASP A 470 6.22 -17.64 35.69
CA ASP A 470 5.08 -18.41 36.21
C ASP A 470 4.68 -17.99 37.64
N HIS A 471 5.53 -17.22 38.34
CA HIS A 471 5.27 -16.75 39.71
C HIS A 471 4.64 -15.35 39.78
N ASN A 472 4.74 -14.55 38.72
CA ASN A 472 4.17 -13.19 38.63
C ASN A 472 2.70 -13.20 38.18
N ASN A 473 1.81 -13.91 38.89
CA ASN A 473 0.37 -13.93 38.60
C ASN A 473 -0.37 -12.77 39.28
N ILE A 474 0.08 -11.53 39.05
CA ILE A 474 -0.66 -10.36 39.53
C ILE A 474 -1.88 -10.19 38.62
N ASP A 475 -3.07 -10.38 39.19
CA ASP A 475 -4.35 -10.12 38.52
C ASP A 475 -4.60 -8.60 38.45
N SER A 476 -3.86 -7.93 37.57
CA SER A 476 -4.02 -6.51 37.26
C SER A 476 -4.97 -6.31 36.08
N GLU A 477 -5.64 -5.16 36.02
CA GLU A 477 -6.45 -4.76 34.87
C GLU A 477 -5.63 -4.73 33.56
N GLU A 478 -4.34 -4.41 33.63
CA GLU A 478 -3.42 -4.49 32.48
C GLU A 478 -3.20 -5.93 32.02
N SER A 479 -2.97 -6.85 32.97
CA SER A 479 -2.82 -8.28 32.70
C SER A 479 -4.08 -8.85 32.03
N ARG A 480 -5.27 -8.51 32.54
CA ARG A 480 -6.56 -8.92 31.94
C ARG A 480 -6.74 -8.40 30.52
N LEU A 481 -6.41 -7.13 30.28
CA LEU A 481 -6.51 -6.55 28.94
C LEU A 481 -5.57 -7.23 27.93
N ILE A 482 -4.34 -7.53 28.34
CA ILE A 482 -3.38 -8.25 27.50
C ILE A 482 -3.90 -9.67 27.22
N THR A 483 -4.44 -10.35 28.23
CA THR A 483 -5.06 -11.68 28.09
C THR A 483 -6.24 -11.66 27.11
N GLU A 484 -7.14 -10.68 27.19
CA GLU A 484 -8.25 -10.52 26.25
C GLU A 484 -7.76 -10.31 24.80
N GLN A 485 -6.77 -9.43 24.61
CA GLN A 485 -6.20 -9.16 23.29
C GLN A 485 -5.51 -10.39 22.69
N LEU A 486 -4.76 -11.13 23.50
CA LEU A 486 -4.10 -12.37 23.11
C LEU A 486 -5.12 -13.46 22.74
N ASN A 487 -6.19 -13.60 23.52
CA ASN A 487 -7.26 -14.56 23.22
C ASN A 487 -8.00 -14.19 21.92
N PHE A 488 -8.26 -12.91 21.70
CA PHE A 488 -8.85 -12.42 20.45
C PHE A 488 -7.93 -12.70 19.24
N LEU A 489 -6.63 -12.36 19.35
CA LEU A 489 -5.65 -12.67 18.31
C LEU A 489 -5.59 -14.17 18.01
N ASN A 490 -5.55 -15.02 19.03
CA ASN A 490 -5.58 -16.46 18.86
C ASN A 490 -6.86 -16.93 18.13
N ARG A 491 -8.03 -16.36 18.43
CA ARG A 491 -9.28 -16.65 17.71
C ARG A 491 -9.18 -16.29 16.22
N ILE A 492 -8.63 -15.11 15.89
CA ILE A 492 -8.41 -14.69 14.50
C ILE A 492 -7.44 -15.63 13.78
N VAL A 493 -6.36 -16.07 14.44
CA VAL A 493 -5.42 -17.05 13.87
C VAL A 493 -6.09 -18.41 13.64
N ILE A 494 -6.99 -18.86 14.52
CA ILE A 494 -7.79 -20.07 14.31
C ILE A 494 -8.65 -19.95 13.04
N ASP A 495 -9.33 -18.82 12.87
CA ASP A 495 -10.18 -18.61 11.70
C ASP A 495 -9.34 -18.47 10.41
N LEU A 496 -8.18 -17.83 10.47
CA LEU A 496 -7.19 -17.82 9.38
C LEU A 496 -6.71 -19.22 9.01
N ASN A 497 -6.37 -20.04 9.99
CA ASN A 497 -5.94 -21.41 9.76
C ASN A 497 -7.03 -22.25 9.08
N LYS A 498 -8.29 -22.12 9.52
CA LYS A 498 -9.44 -22.79 8.89
C LYS A 498 -9.62 -22.34 7.43
N THR A 499 -9.57 -21.03 7.18
CA THR A 499 -9.67 -20.47 5.82
C THR A 499 -8.54 -20.99 4.92
N CYS A 500 -7.29 -20.97 5.39
CA CYS A 500 -6.14 -21.47 4.62
C CYS A 500 -6.20 -22.98 4.39
N SER A 501 -6.61 -23.76 5.39
CA SER A 501 -6.79 -25.21 5.25
C SER A 501 -7.89 -25.54 4.24
N GLY A 502 -8.99 -24.79 4.25
CA GLY A 502 -10.06 -24.92 3.26
C GLY A 502 -9.58 -24.62 1.83
N LEU A 503 -8.76 -23.57 1.66
CA LEU A 503 -8.14 -23.20 0.40
C LEU A 503 -7.26 -24.33 -0.18
N VAL A 504 -6.40 -24.93 0.64
CA VAL A 504 -5.52 -26.03 0.21
C VAL A 504 -6.33 -27.28 -0.14
N LYS A 505 -7.34 -27.63 0.67
CA LYS A 505 -8.21 -28.79 0.39
C LYS A 505 -9.01 -28.65 -0.90
N HIS A 506 -9.57 -27.46 -1.17
CA HIS A 506 -10.33 -27.22 -2.40
C HIS A 506 -9.47 -27.42 -3.65
N ARG A 507 -8.17 -27.08 -3.58
CA ARG A 507 -7.20 -27.28 -4.66
C ARG A 507 -6.64 -28.69 -4.78
N ALA A 508 -6.65 -29.50 -3.71
CA ALA A 508 -6.27 -30.91 -3.80
C ALA A 508 -7.33 -31.77 -4.50
N VAL A 509 -8.58 -31.27 -4.59
CA VAL A 509 -9.74 -31.97 -5.17
C VAL A 509 -10.07 -31.47 -6.58
N ALA A 510 -9.57 -30.29 -6.97
CA ALA A 510 -9.79 -29.65 -8.26
C ALA A 510 -8.57 -29.81 -9.18
#